data_AF-U1NVQ7-F1
#
_entry.id   AF-U1NVQ7-F1
#
_cell.length_a   1.000
_cell.length_b   1.000
_cell.length_c   1.000
_cell.angle_alpha   90.00
_cell.angle_beta   90.00
_cell.angle_gamma   90.00
#
_symmetry.space_group_name_H-M   'P 1'
#
loop_
_entity.id
_entity.type
_entity.pdbx_description
1 polymer ?
#
loop_
_entity_poly.entity_id
_entity_poly.type
_entity_poly.pdbx_seq_one_letter_code
_entity_poly.pdbx_strand_id
1 'polypeptide(L)'
;MTDVAAAFVWKLARRHSWGSPIPTAKLVQLVAGTADHDELRTTLETEVLELPFVAQSSDGVYIPNGQDAHREAANWLRERTERDDLVIAATLSRLPDDWPAND
;
A
#
# COMPACT_ATOMS: atom_id res chain seq x y z
N MET A 1 5.79 -16.95 -1.17
CA MET A 1 5.30 -16.45 -2.47
C MET A 1 5.18 -14.95 -2.35
N THR A 2 5.78 -14.16 -3.23
CA THR A 2 5.58 -12.70 -3.21
C THR A 2 4.16 -12.44 -3.69
N ASP A 3 3.27 -12.06 -2.79
CA ASP A 3 1.90 -11.67 -3.12
C ASP A 3 1.95 -10.43 -4.03
N VAL A 4 1.41 -10.55 -5.24
CA VAL A 4 1.38 -9.49 -6.26
C VAL A 4 0.63 -8.26 -5.74
N ALA A 5 -0.47 -8.45 -5.01
CA ALA A 5 -1.21 -7.36 -4.38
C ALA A 5 -0.35 -6.67 -3.33
N ALA A 6 0.46 -7.42 -2.58
CA ALA A 6 1.41 -6.82 -1.64
C ALA A 6 2.50 -5.99 -2.32
N ALA A 7 2.96 -6.39 -3.51
CA ALA A 7 3.87 -5.56 -4.29
C ALA A 7 3.22 -4.21 -4.69
N PHE A 8 1.94 -4.22 -5.10
CA PHE A 8 1.17 -3.00 -5.37
C PHE A 8 1.06 -2.09 -4.15
N VAL A 9 0.59 -2.63 -3.03
CA VAL A 9 0.43 -1.87 -1.77
C VAL A 9 1.76 -1.30 -1.31
N TRP A 10 2.86 -2.06 -1.44
CA TRP A 10 4.18 -1.58 -1.08
C TRP A 10 4.67 -0.44 -1.99
N LYS A 11 4.36 -0.44 -3.29
CA LYS A 11 4.67 0.70 -4.18
C LYS A 11 3.89 1.95 -3.82
N LEU A 12 2.63 1.79 -3.40
CA LEU A 12 1.80 2.88 -2.91
C LEU A 12 2.33 3.46 -1.58
N ALA A 13 2.75 2.59 -0.67
CA ALA A 13 3.26 2.96 0.67
C ALA A 13 4.68 3.56 0.67
N ARG A 14 5.57 3.11 -0.23
CA ARG A 14 6.99 3.51 -0.20
C ARG A 14 7.26 4.91 -0.75
N ARG A 15 6.35 5.47 -1.55
CA ARG A 15 6.55 6.84 -2.04
C ARG A 15 6.38 7.78 -0.84
N HIS A 16 7.38 8.61 -0.56
CA HIS A 16 7.41 9.60 0.55
C HIS A 16 6.25 10.62 0.58
N SER A 17 5.26 10.44 -0.29
CA SER A 17 4.09 11.26 -0.49
C SER A 17 2.84 10.39 -0.38
N TRP A 18 2.61 9.81 0.80
CA TRP A 18 1.31 9.21 1.14
C TRP A 18 0.19 10.17 0.72
N GLY A 19 -0.86 9.65 0.08
CA GLY A 19 -1.93 10.46 -0.50
C GLY A 19 -1.67 11.01 -1.90
N SER A 20 -0.51 10.76 -2.53
CA SER A 20 -0.29 11.15 -3.94
C SER A 20 -0.65 10.04 -4.92
N PRO A 21 -1.61 10.27 -5.83
CA PRO A 21 -2.00 9.32 -6.88
C PRO A 21 -0.84 8.85 -7.75
N ILE A 22 -0.81 7.55 -8.04
CA ILE A 22 0.03 6.94 -9.06
C ILE A 22 -0.88 6.52 -10.21
N PRO A 23 -0.64 7.00 -11.45
CA PRO A 23 -1.42 6.56 -12.60
C PRO A 23 -1.41 5.03 -12.71
N THR A 24 -2.56 4.41 -12.95
CA THR A 24 -2.75 2.94 -12.98
C THR A 24 -1.72 2.24 -13.86
N ALA A 25 -1.53 2.72 -15.10
CA ALA A 25 -0.54 2.16 -16.02
C ALA A 25 0.89 2.25 -15.47
N LYS A 26 1.22 3.36 -14.76
CA LYS A 26 2.53 3.52 -14.14
C LYS A 26 2.69 2.59 -12.94
N LEU A 27 1.63 2.40 -12.16
CA LEU A 27 1.64 1.51 -11.01
C LEU A 27 1.85 0.05 -11.45
N VAL A 28 1.15 -0.41 -12.49
CA VAL A 28 1.39 -1.73 -13.11
C VAL A 28 2.84 -1.88 -13.56
N GLN A 29 3.40 -0.89 -14.27
CA GLN A 29 4.82 -0.91 -14.67
C GLN A 29 5.79 -0.99 -13.49
N LEU A 30 5.48 -0.34 -12.37
CA LEU A 30 6.31 -0.34 -11.17
C LEU A 30 6.34 -1.70 -10.46
N VAL A 31 5.26 -2.47 -10.59
CA VAL A 31 5.13 -3.83 -10.05
C VAL A 31 5.65 -4.87 -11.03
N ALA A 32 5.44 -4.67 -12.33
CA ALA A 32 5.66 -5.68 -13.35
C ALA A 32 7.08 -6.24 -13.39
N GLY A 33 8.11 -5.39 -13.36
CA GLY A 33 9.46 -5.88 -13.64
C GLY A 33 9.52 -6.55 -15.02
N THR A 34 9.48 -7.90 -15.06
CA THR A 34 9.41 -8.74 -16.28
C THR A 34 8.10 -9.56 -16.41
N ALA A 35 7.12 -9.35 -15.53
CA ALA A 35 5.86 -10.11 -15.50
C ALA A 35 4.83 -9.61 -16.51
N ASP A 36 3.79 -10.44 -16.76
CA ASP A 36 2.70 -10.13 -17.69
C ASP A 36 1.86 -8.95 -17.19
N HIS A 37 1.71 -7.91 -18.01
CA HIS A 37 1.01 -6.69 -17.65
C HIS A 37 -0.52 -6.87 -17.56
N ASP A 38 -1.10 -7.83 -18.27
CA ASP A 38 -2.55 -8.05 -18.25
C ASP A 38 -2.97 -8.74 -16.95
N GLU A 39 -2.22 -9.73 -16.49
CA GLU A 39 -2.46 -10.40 -15.19
C GLU A 39 -2.35 -9.40 -14.03
N LEU A 40 -1.32 -8.54 -14.06
CA LEU A 40 -1.12 -7.50 -13.04
C LEU A 40 -2.23 -6.46 -13.02
N ARG A 41 -2.79 -6.14 -14.19
CA ARG A 41 -3.94 -5.23 -14.28
C ARG A 41 -5.18 -5.85 -13.67
N THR A 42 -5.43 -7.15 -13.93
CA THR A 42 -6.51 -7.87 -13.27
C THR A 42 -6.34 -7.86 -11.75
N THR A 43 -5.17 -8.21 -11.22
CA THR A 43 -4.93 -8.15 -9.75
C THR A 43 -5.14 -6.74 -9.18
N LEU A 44 -4.70 -5.69 -9.89
CA LEU A 44 -4.94 -4.32 -9.47
C LEU A 44 -6.45 -4.01 -9.39
N GLU A 45 -7.20 -4.37 -10.44
CA GLU A 45 -8.63 -4.07 -10.55
C GLU A 45 -9.51 -4.90 -9.62
N THR A 46 -9.19 -6.18 -9.38
CA THR A 46 -10.07 -7.10 -8.63
C THR A 46 -9.67 -7.30 -7.18
N GLU A 47 -8.43 -6.99 -6.80
CA GLU A 47 -7.94 -7.21 -5.44
C GLU A 47 -7.49 -5.91 -4.77
N VAL A 48 -6.60 -5.15 -5.43
CA VAL A 48 -5.96 -3.99 -4.79
C VAL A 48 -6.93 -2.82 -4.63
N LEU A 49 -7.80 -2.56 -5.62
CA LEU A 49 -8.80 -1.49 -5.54
C LEU A 49 -9.94 -1.80 -4.55
N GLU A 50 -10.13 -3.06 -4.20
CA GLU A 50 -11.12 -3.49 -3.19
C GLU A 50 -10.59 -3.37 -1.76
N LEU A 51 -9.31 -3.00 -1.58
CA LEU A 51 -8.73 -2.79 -0.25
C LEU A 51 -9.30 -1.51 0.38
N PRO A 52 -9.78 -1.57 1.63
CA PRO A 52 -10.46 -0.44 2.29
C PRO A 52 -9.57 0.80 2.49
N PHE A 53 -8.25 0.62 2.51
CA PHE A 53 -7.25 1.70 2.63
C PHE A 53 -6.70 2.17 1.28
N VAL A 54 -7.21 1.67 0.16
CA VAL A 54 -6.84 2.10 -1.19
C VAL A 54 -7.95 2.96 -1.78
N ALA A 55 -7.57 4.06 -2.43
CA ALA A 55 -8.48 4.94 -3.12
C ALA A 55 -8.04 5.15 -4.58
N GLN A 56 -9.03 5.43 -5.44
CA GLN A 56 -8.82 5.76 -6.83
C GLN A 56 -9.43 7.13 -7.14
N SER A 57 -8.72 7.95 -7.90
CA SER A 57 -9.22 9.20 -8.49
C SER A 57 -8.91 9.25 -9.98
N SER A 58 -9.29 10.34 -10.64
CA SER A 58 -8.91 10.63 -12.03
C SER A 58 -7.39 10.66 -12.25
N ASP A 59 -6.62 10.94 -11.19
CA ASP A 59 -5.17 11.07 -11.25
C ASP A 59 -4.43 9.75 -10.98
N GLY A 60 -5.15 8.72 -10.52
CA GLY A 60 -4.61 7.38 -10.28
C GLY A 60 -5.00 6.77 -8.94
N VAL A 61 -4.19 5.81 -8.50
CA VAL A 61 -4.40 5.00 -7.29
C VAL A 61 -3.46 5.46 -6.18
N TYR A 62 -3.97 5.57 -4.96
CA TYR A 62 -3.22 6.02 -3.79
C TYR A 62 -3.75 5.39 -2.49
N ILE A 63 -2.94 5.45 -1.44
CA ILE A 63 -3.41 5.26 -0.06
C ILE A 63 -3.71 6.67 0.50
N PRO A 64 -4.94 6.97 0.94
CA PRO A 64 -5.30 8.27 1.49
C PRO A 64 -4.37 8.69 2.63
N ASN A 65 -4.08 10.00 2.71
CA ASN A 65 -3.27 10.52 3.80
C ASN A 65 -4.09 10.50 5.08
N GLY A 66 -3.74 9.61 6.00
CA GLY A 66 -4.48 9.41 7.24
C GLY A 66 -3.85 8.32 8.09
N GLN A 67 -3.87 8.53 9.40
CA GLN A 67 -3.28 7.59 10.35
C GLN A 67 -3.90 6.19 10.23
N ASP A 68 -5.22 6.12 10.06
CA ASP A 68 -5.93 4.83 9.99
C ASP A 68 -5.61 4.07 8.70
N ALA A 69 -5.69 4.72 7.53
CA ALA A 69 -5.33 4.10 6.25
C ALA A 69 -3.87 3.62 6.22
N HIS A 70 -2.95 4.37 6.84
CA HIS A 70 -1.54 3.97 6.92
C HIS A 70 -1.34 2.76 7.85
N ARG A 71 -1.98 2.75 9.02
CA ARG A 71 -1.93 1.61 9.96
C ARG A 71 -2.51 0.37 9.31
N GLU A 72 -3.67 0.49 8.66
CA GLU A 72 -4.35 -0.62 8.02
C GLU A 72 -3.53 -1.20 6.88
N ALA A 73 -3.02 -0.35 5.97
CA ALA A 73 -2.14 -0.78 4.88
C ALA A 73 -0.89 -1.51 5.39
N ALA A 74 -0.30 -1.01 6.47
CA ALA A 74 0.92 -1.57 7.01
C ALA A 74 0.70 -2.87 7.81
N ASN A 75 -0.40 -2.98 8.57
CA ASN A 75 -0.83 -4.24 9.18
C ASN A 75 -1.14 -5.29 8.12
N TRP A 76 -1.89 -4.92 7.09
CA TRP A 76 -2.23 -5.79 5.97
C TRP A 76 -0.97 -6.31 5.25
N LEU A 77 0.03 -5.44 5.04
CA LEU A 77 1.33 -5.82 4.47
C LEU A 77 2.07 -6.81 5.37
N ARG A 78 2.07 -6.58 6.69
CA ARG A 78 2.73 -7.46 7.66
C ARG A 78 2.13 -8.87 7.62
N GLU A 79 0.81 -8.97 7.64
CA GLU A 79 0.06 -10.25 7.61
C GLU A 79 0.34 -11.07 6.34
N ARG A 80 0.59 -10.41 5.20
CA ARG A 80 0.73 -11.09 3.89
C ARG A 80 2.15 -11.37 3.44
N THR A 81 3.13 -10.69 4.03
CA THR A 81 4.52 -10.77 3.54
C THR A 81 5.50 -11.39 4.53
N GLU A 82 5.03 -11.79 5.72
CA GLU A 82 5.87 -12.29 6.83
C GLU A 82 7.01 -11.32 7.20
N ARG A 83 6.84 -10.03 6.86
CA ARG A 83 7.87 -9.01 7.00
C ARG A 83 7.74 -8.33 8.37
N ASP A 84 8.47 -8.86 9.34
CA ASP A 84 8.62 -8.26 10.67
C ASP A 84 9.52 -7.01 10.69
N ASP A 85 10.25 -6.74 9.60
CA ASP A 85 11.09 -5.54 9.42
C ASP A 85 10.30 -4.29 9.00
N LEU A 86 9.00 -4.42 8.72
CA LEU A 86 8.11 -3.31 8.48
C LEU A 86 7.81 -2.59 9.81
N VAL A 87 8.76 -1.77 10.26
CA VAL A 87 8.51 -0.84 11.35
C VAL A 87 7.52 0.20 10.82
N ILE A 88 6.26 0.12 11.27
CA ILE A 88 5.24 1.19 11.10
C ILE A 88 5.62 2.37 12.01
N ALA A 89 6.86 2.85 11.91
CA ALA A 89 7.28 4.12 12.46
C ALA A 89 6.85 5.20 11.47
N ALA A 90 5.55 5.29 11.21
CA ALA A 90 5.00 6.49 10.62
C ALA A 90 5.24 7.60 11.63
N THR A 91 6.28 8.42 11.42
CA THR A 91 6.16 9.88 11.62
C THR A 91 5.31 10.22 12.86
N LEU A 92 5.75 9.73 14.03
CA LEU A 92 4.97 9.57 15.27
C LEU A 92 4.62 10.91 15.98
N SER A 93 4.45 12.01 15.25
CA SER A 93 3.99 13.29 15.84
C SER A 93 2.47 13.42 15.89
N ARG A 94 1.71 12.40 15.46
CA ARG A 94 0.25 12.49 15.26
C ARG A 94 -0.55 11.36 15.90
N LEU A 95 0.10 10.50 16.68
CA LEU A 95 -0.56 9.47 17.48
C LEU A 95 -0.93 10.05 18.85
N PRO A 96 -2.10 9.73 19.42
CA PRO A 96 -2.37 10.03 20.82
C PRO A 96 -1.42 9.21 21.72
N ASP A 97 -1.09 9.77 22.89
CA ASP A 97 -0.05 9.23 23.81
C ASP A 97 -0.36 7.81 24.33
N ASP A 98 -1.59 7.32 24.16
CA ASP A 98 -2.10 6.04 24.65
C ASP A 98 -2.03 4.90 23.62
N TRP A 99 -1.45 5.13 22.45
CA TRP A 99 -1.25 4.05 21.48
C TRP A 99 -0.22 3.04 22.00
N PRO A 100 -0.50 1.73 21.94
CA PRO A 100 0.41 0.72 22.49
C PRO A 100 1.74 0.77 21.75
N ALA A 101 2.78 1.19 22.48
CA ALA A 101 4.15 0.86 22.14
C ALA A 101 4.26 -0.66 22.35
N ASN A 102 4.44 -1.41 21.26
CA ASN A 102 4.56 -2.85 21.30
C ASN A 102 5.53 -3.30 22.42
N ASP A 103 5.06 -4.22 23.28
CA ASP A 103 5.91 -5.14 24.04
C ASP A 103 6.54 -6.18 23.08
#